data_AF-A0A2T3QKD5-F1
#
_entry.id   AF-A0A2T3QKD5-F1
#
_cell.length_a   1.000
_cell.length_b   1.000
_cell.length_c   1.000
_cell.angle_alpha   90.00
_cell.angle_beta   90.00
_cell.angle_gamma   90.00
#
_symmetry.space_group_name_H-M   'P 1'
#
loop_
_entity.id
_entity.type
_entity.pdbx_description
1 polymer ?
#
loop_
_entity_poly.entity_id
_entity_poly.type
_entity_poly.pdbx_seq_one_letter_code
_entity_poly.pdbx_strand_id
1 'polypeptide(L)'
;MNQDLFKSSVAKIKVGKNLPDAIYLHKDAFSSLPDNLKQFIPAVAKAIKLEDEQWDLVKLYKKEFRLSFLSYPTFYSESYPPLKQSVIVDLVKLTHKRTDYCKSENPPILHRKEIMITTKLA
;
A
#
# COMPACT_ATOMS: atom_id res chain seq x y z
N MET A 1 2.43 16.71 4.48
CA MET A 1 3.75 16.16 4.07
C MET A 1 4.01 16.56 2.63
N ASN A 2 5.24 16.97 2.29
CA ASN A 2 5.64 17.32 0.93
C ASN A 2 6.38 16.16 0.24
N GLN A 3 6.71 16.34 -1.04
CA GLN A 3 7.36 15.32 -1.87
C GLN A 3 8.74 14.89 -1.33
N ASP A 4 9.58 15.81 -0.88
CA ASP A 4 10.94 15.48 -0.43
C ASP A 4 10.93 14.71 0.90
N LEU A 5 10.05 15.11 1.82
CA LEU A 5 9.85 14.38 3.06
C LEU A 5 9.26 12.99 2.80
N PHE A 6 8.35 12.85 1.84
CA PHE A 6 7.83 11.55 1.44
C PHE A 6 8.93 10.64 0.91
N LYS A 7 9.70 11.10 -0.09
CA LYS A 7 10.78 10.32 -0.70
C LYS A 7 11.83 9.89 0.32
N SER A 8 12.30 10.83 1.15
CA SER A 8 13.28 10.53 2.19
C SER A 8 12.76 9.58 3.26
N SER A 9 11.46 9.61 3.57
CA SER A 9 10.85 8.69 4.53
C SER A 9 10.64 7.30 3.93
N VAL A 10 10.20 7.22 2.67
CA VAL A 10 10.06 5.95 1.94
C VAL A 10 11.43 5.26 1.79
N ALA A 11 12.49 6.02 1.56
CA ALA A 11 13.85 5.48 1.48
C ALA A 11 14.37 4.86 2.80
N LYS A 12 13.80 5.23 3.95
CA LYS A 12 14.16 4.69 5.27
C LYS A 12 13.42 3.39 5.62
N ILE A 13 12.43 2.99 4.82
CA ILE A 13 11.65 1.77 5.08
C ILE A 13 12.53 0.55 4.86
N LYS A 14 12.62 -0.29 5.89
CA LYS A 14 13.39 -1.56 5.86
C LYS A 14 12.50 -2.81 5.74
N VAL A 15 11.20 -2.67 6.00
CA VAL A 15 10.22 -3.76 5.96
C VAL A 15 9.39 -3.73 4.67
N GLY A 16 8.73 -4.83 4.35
CA GLY A 16 7.87 -4.94 3.18
C GLY A 16 8.58 -5.43 1.92
N LYS A 17 7.79 -5.69 0.87
CA LYS A 17 8.31 -6.12 -0.43
C LYS A 17 8.92 -4.92 -1.15
N ASN A 18 10.24 -4.88 -1.15
CA ASN A 18 11.02 -3.82 -1.74
C ASN A 18 11.31 -4.13 -3.22
N LEU A 19 10.80 -3.30 -4.13
CA LEU A 19 11.05 -3.36 -5.57
C LEU A 19 11.79 -2.10 -6.05
N PRO A 20 12.40 -2.09 -7.25
CA PRO A 20 13.15 -0.93 -7.74
C PRO A 20 12.39 0.40 -7.68
N ASP A 21 11.10 0.39 -8.01
CA ASP A 21 10.29 1.63 -8.10
C ASP A 21 9.34 1.86 -6.92
N ALA A 22 9.06 0.82 -6.12
CA ALA A 22 8.06 0.92 -5.06
C ALA A 22 8.33 -0.05 -3.89
N ILE A 23 7.72 0.24 -2.75
CA ILE A 23 7.68 -0.64 -1.58
C ILE A 23 6.23 -1.00 -1.30
N TYR A 24 5.95 -2.29 -1.12
CA TYR A 24 4.63 -2.80 -0.78
C TYR A 24 4.61 -3.28 0.66
N LEU A 25 3.61 -2.85 1.41
CA LEU A 25 3.44 -3.13 2.83
C LEU A 25 2.00 -3.49 3.13
N HIS A 26 1.80 -4.55 3.91
CA HIS A 26 0.53 -4.80 4.56
C HIS A 26 0.36 -3.83 5.75
N LYS A 27 -0.87 -3.49 6.10
CA LYS A 27 -1.18 -2.66 7.29
C LYS A 27 -0.52 -3.14 8.57
N ASP A 28 -0.41 -4.45 8.75
CA ASP A 28 0.20 -5.04 9.95
C ASP A 28 1.70 -4.73 10.09
N ALA A 29 2.38 -4.36 8.99
CA ALA A 29 3.76 -3.90 9.02
C ALA A 29 3.91 -2.41 9.38
N PHE A 30 2.80 -1.66 9.55
CA PHE A 30 2.86 -0.20 9.79
C PHE A 30 3.48 0.16 11.13
N SER A 31 3.50 -0.77 12.09
CA SER A 31 4.23 -0.60 13.35
C SER A 31 5.73 -0.34 13.15
N SER A 32 6.29 -0.80 12.03
CA SER A 32 7.72 -0.67 11.67
C SER A 32 7.99 0.49 10.70
N LEU A 33 6.97 1.30 10.37
CA LEU A 33 7.13 2.48 9.52
C LEU A 33 7.60 3.69 10.33
N PRO A 34 8.32 4.64 9.69
CA PRO A 34 8.53 5.97 10.25
C PRO A 34 7.19 6.64 10.64
N ASP A 35 7.15 7.32 11.79
CA ASP A 35 5.90 7.89 12.35
C ASP A 35 5.17 8.82 11.38
N ASN A 36 5.92 9.60 10.59
CA ASN A 36 5.36 10.51 9.61
C ASN A 36 4.57 9.76 8.50
N LEU A 37 5.04 8.60 8.04
CA LEU A 37 4.33 7.76 7.08
C LEU A 37 3.18 7.01 7.74
N LYS A 38 3.38 6.53 8.97
CA LYS A 38 2.36 5.83 9.76
C LYS A 38 1.11 6.70 9.98
N GLN A 39 1.28 8.01 10.15
CA GLN A 39 0.18 8.97 10.25
C GLN A 39 -0.33 9.43 8.87
N PHE A 40 0.58 9.63 7.91
CA PHE A 40 0.22 10.16 6.61
C PHE A 40 -0.63 9.21 5.77
N ILE A 41 -0.29 7.91 5.74
CA ILE A 41 -0.96 6.95 4.87
C ILE A 41 -2.47 6.83 5.22
N PRO A 42 -2.87 6.64 6.49
CA PRO A 42 -4.28 6.67 6.87
C PRO A 42 -4.97 8.02 6.63
N ALA A 43 -4.24 9.14 6.81
CA ALA A 43 -4.78 10.46 6.53
C ALA A 43 -5.12 10.65 5.04
N VAL A 44 -4.28 10.12 4.14
CA VAL A 44 -4.57 10.11 2.70
C VAL A 44 -5.78 9.25 2.38
N ALA A 45 -5.89 8.04 2.95
CA ALA A 45 -7.06 7.17 2.77
C ALA A 45 -8.35 7.89 3.20
N LYS A 46 -8.34 8.52 4.38
CA LYS A 46 -9.46 9.32 4.88
C LYS A 46 -9.82 10.48 3.96
N ALA A 47 -8.84 11.20 3.43
CA ALA A 47 -9.05 12.34 2.53
C ALA A 47 -9.77 11.95 1.23
N ILE A 48 -9.51 10.74 0.72
CA ILE A 48 -10.19 10.21 -0.47
C ILE A 48 -11.44 9.38 -0.15
N LYS A 49 -11.93 9.42 1.10
CA LYS A 49 -13.09 8.64 1.58
C LYS A 49 -12.94 7.13 1.32
N LEU A 50 -11.72 6.62 1.49
CA LEU A 50 -11.44 5.19 1.46
C LEU A 50 -11.49 4.66 2.90
N GLU A 51 -12.47 3.81 3.19
CA GLU A 51 -12.64 3.17 4.50
C GLU A 51 -11.48 2.21 4.78
N ASP A 52 -11.23 1.92 6.05
CA ASP A 52 -10.08 1.08 6.41
C ASP A 52 -10.25 -0.33 5.80
N GLU A 53 -11.44 -0.91 5.85
CA GLU A 53 -11.76 -2.24 5.34
C GLU A 53 -11.67 -2.35 3.80
N GLN A 54 -11.52 -1.23 3.09
CA GLN A 54 -11.45 -1.19 1.61
C GLN A 54 -10.04 -1.34 1.05
N TRP A 55 -9.03 -1.58 1.89
CA TRP A 55 -7.66 -1.84 1.48
C TRP A 55 -6.89 -2.61 2.55
N ASP A 56 -5.87 -3.33 2.13
CA ASP A 56 -5.05 -4.19 2.99
C ASP A 56 -3.57 -3.82 2.87
N LEU A 57 -3.15 -3.40 1.67
CA LEU A 57 -1.78 -3.04 1.35
C LEU A 57 -1.69 -1.59 0.88
N VAL A 58 -0.54 -0.99 1.19
CA VAL A 58 -0.08 0.25 0.55
C VAL A 58 1.12 -0.04 -0.35
N LYS A 59 1.10 0.55 -1.54
CA LYS A 59 2.23 0.65 -2.46
C LYS A 59 2.74 2.08 -2.41
N LEU A 60 3.96 2.26 -1.91
CA LEU A 60 4.63 3.56 -1.84
C LEU A 60 5.62 3.70 -3.00
N TYR A 61 5.45 4.70 -3.85
CA TYR A 61 6.37 4.95 -4.97
C TYR A 61 7.63 5.63 -4.44
N LYS A 62 8.81 5.17 -4.86
CA LYS A 62 10.09 5.70 -4.38
C LYS A 62 10.49 7.00 -5.06
N LYS A 63 10.14 7.14 -6.34
CA LYS A 63 10.57 8.27 -7.20
C LYS A 63 9.48 9.32 -7.40
N GLU A 64 8.23 8.96 -7.13
CA GLU A 64 7.05 9.79 -7.39
C GLU A 64 6.34 10.10 -6.08
N PHE A 65 5.75 11.30 -5.97
CA PHE A 65 4.88 11.63 -4.82
C PHE A 65 3.49 11.01 -5.05
N ARG A 66 3.44 9.69 -4.95
CA ARG A 66 2.29 8.86 -5.28
C ARG A 66 2.25 7.65 -4.35
N LEU A 67 1.05 7.19 -4.04
CA LEU A 67 0.84 5.91 -3.38
C LEU A 67 -0.38 5.20 -3.95
N SER A 68 -0.51 3.90 -3.68
CA SER A 68 -1.71 3.16 -4.01
C SER A 68 -2.19 2.31 -2.85
N PHE A 69 -3.50 2.24 -2.68
CA PHE A 69 -4.16 1.33 -1.76
C PHE A 69 -4.65 0.13 -2.56
N LEU A 70 -4.36 -1.07 -2.07
CA LEU A 70 -4.70 -2.33 -2.74
C LEU A 70 -5.51 -3.20 -1.78
N SER A 71 -6.64 -3.71 -2.26
CA SER A 71 -7.53 -4.60 -1.50
C SER A 71 -7.29 -6.05 -1.90
N TYR A 72 -6.88 -6.85 -0.93
CA TYR A 72 -6.70 -8.28 -0.95
C TYR A 72 -7.43 -8.89 0.26
N PRO A 73 -8.78 -8.97 0.22
CA PRO A 73 -9.56 -9.41 1.38
C PRO A 73 -9.24 -10.85 1.80
N THR A 74 -8.68 -11.66 0.89
CA THR A 74 -8.25 -13.03 1.15
C THR A 74 -6.73 -13.14 1.42
N PHE A 75 -6.09 -12.03 1.81
CA PHE A 75 -4.64 -11.95 2.05
C PHE A 75 -4.13 -13.06 2.98
N TYR A 76 -4.86 -13.39 4.04
CA TYR A 76 -4.44 -14.43 4.99
C TYR A 76 -4.92 -15.83 4.62
N SER A 77 -6.05 -15.96 3.92
CA SER A 77 -6.69 -17.25 3.61
C SER A 77 -6.17 -17.91 2.33
N GLU A 78 -5.75 -17.14 1.34
CA GLU A 78 -5.29 -17.66 0.05
C GLU A 78 -3.78 -17.50 -0.14
N SER A 79 -3.11 -18.49 -0.71
CA SER A 79 -1.67 -18.41 -1.02
C SER A 79 -1.34 -17.35 -2.08
N TYR A 80 -2.24 -17.16 -3.04
CA TYR A 80 -2.11 -16.21 -4.16
C TYR A 80 -3.37 -15.35 -4.27
N PRO A 81 -3.62 -14.46 -3.29
CA PRO A 81 -4.88 -13.74 -3.21
C PRO A 81 -5.04 -12.81 -4.42
N PRO A 82 -6.21 -12.79 -5.07
CA PRO A 82 -6.48 -11.89 -6.18
C PRO A 82 -6.72 -10.46 -5.68
N LEU A 83 -6.30 -9.48 -6.48
CA LEU A 83 -6.57 -8.07 -6.24
C LEU A 83 -8.07 -7.82 -6.48
N LYS A 84 -8.78 -7.36 -5.44
CA LYS A 84 -10.20 -6.99 -5.54
C LYS A 84 -10.37 -5.57 -6.06
N GLN A 85 -9.56 -4.64 -5.55
CA GLN A 85 -9.64 -3.23 -5.88
C GLN A 85 -8.26 -2.58 -5.75
N SER A 86 -7.96 -1.62 -6.63
CA SER A 86 -6.85 -0.68 -6.44
C SER A 86 -7.33 0.77 -6.46
N VAL A 87 -6.74 1.60 -5.62
CA VAL A 87 -6.90 3.05 -5.66
C VAL A 87 -5.53 3.70 -5.76
N ILE A 88 -5.26 4.35 -6.89
CA ILE A 88 -4.02 5.09 -7.10
C ILE A 88 -4.26 6.55 -6.73
N VAL A 89 -3.43 7.12 -5.87
CA VAL A 89 -3.53 8.51 -5.41
C VAL A 89 -2.31 9.29 -5.88
N ASP A 90 -2.53 10.26 -6.77
CA ASP A 90 -1.51 11.22 -7.18
C ASP A 90 -1.54 12.42 -6.23
N LEU A 91 -0.50 12.51 -5.38
CA LEU A 91 -0.44 13.52 -4.31
C LEU A 91 0.03 14.88 -4.81
N VAL A 92 0.53 14.96 -6.05
CA VAL A 92 0.86 16.23 -6.72
C VAL A 92 -0.40 16.86 -7.28
N LYS A 93 -1.20 16.06 -8.00
CA LYS A 93 -2.44 16.52 -8.64
C LYS A 93 -3.64 16.51 -7.70
N LEU A 94 -3.51 15.91 -6.52
CA LEU A 94 -4.58 15.68 -5.56
C LEU A 94 -5.77 14.92 -6.17
N THR A 95 -5.47 13.97 -7.06
CA THR A 95 -6.45 13.12 -7.73
C THR A 95 -6.29 11.67 -7.31
N HIS A 96 -7.37 10.90 -7.45
CA HIS A 96 -7.31 9.46 -7.26
C HIS A 96 -8.11 8.73 -8.34
N LYS A 97 -7.66 7.53 -8.68
CA LYS A 97 -8.33 6.62 -9.62
C LYS A 97 -8.58 5.30 -8.93
N ARG A 98 -9.86 4.90 -8.85
CA ARG A 98 -10.29 3.58 -8.38
C ARG A 98 -10.41 2.63 -9.57
N THR A 99 -10.03 1.38 -9.38
CA THR A 99 -10.20 0.31 -10.36
C THR A 99 -10.66 -0.93 -9.60
N ASP A 100 -11.82 -1.44 -10.00
CA ASP A 100 -12.46 -2.63 -9.44
C ASP A 100 -12.17 -3.83 -10.33
N TYR A 101 -11.74 -4.93 -9.73
CA TYR A 101 -11.38 -6.17 -10.39
C TYR A 101 -12.34 -7.31 -10.06
N CYS A 102 -13.45 -7.08 -9.32
CA CYS A 102 -14.41 -8.12 -8.95
C CYS A 102 -15.05 -8.85 -10.15
N LYS A 103 -15.14 -8.18 -11.31
CA LYS A 103 -15.67 -8.75 -12.56
C LYS A 103 -14.57 -9.08 -13.58
N SER A 104 -13.31 -9.00 -13.18
CA SER A 104 -12.18 -9.33 -14.05
C SER A 104 -12.04 -10.84 -14.14
N GLU A 105 -11.95 -11.39 -15.36
CA GLU A 105 -11.71 -12.82 -15.56
C GLU A 105 -10.29 -13.24 -15.13
N ASN A 106 -9.34 -12.30 -15.14
CA ASN A 106 -7.94 -12.53 -14.77
C ASN A 106 -7.40 -11.38 -13.91
N PRO A 107 -7.85 -11.28 -12.65
CA PRO A 107 -7.40 -10.21 -11.76
C PRO A 107 -5.91 -10.39 -11.42
N PRO A 108 -5.16 -9.30 -11.20
CA PRO A 108 -3.77 -9.41 -10.74
C PRO A 108 -3.68 -10.20 -9.43
N ILE A 109 -2.76 -11.16 -9.35
CA ILE A 109 -2.53 -11.96 -8.15
C ILE A 109 -1.35 -11.45 -7.34
N LEU A 110 -1.43 -11.57 -6.01
CA LEU A 110 -0.34 -11.19 -5.12
C LEU A 110 0.70 -12.30 -5.02
N HIS A 111 1.95 -11.98 -5.30
CA HIS A 111 3.09 -12.88 -5.12
C HIS A 111 3.95 -12.49 -3.93
N ARG A 112 4.46 -13.50 -3.21
CA ARG A 112 5.35 -13.33 -2.05
C ARG A 112 4.72 -12.40 -1.00
N LYS A 113 3.49 -12.71 -0.57
CA LYS A 113 2.73 -11.88 0.38
C LYS A 113 3.36 -11.87 1.78
N GLU A 114 4.05 -12.94 2.14
CA GLU A 114 4.69 -13.16 3.43
C GLU A 114 5.79 -12.14 3.76
N ILE A 115 6.42 -11.52 2.75
CA ILE A 115 7.45 -10.48 2.98
C ILE A 115 6.85 -9.07 3.15
N MET A 116 5.52 -8.93 3.02
CA MET A 116 4.81 -7.66 3.15
C MET A 116 4.35 -7.37 4.58
N ILE A 117 4.40 -8.37 5.44
CA ILE A 117 4.11 -8.29 6.88
C ILE A 117 5.43 -8.33 7.66
N THR A 118 5.41 -7.82 8.89
CA THR A 118 6.54 -8.01 9.81
C THR A 118 6.44 -9.41 10.42
N THR A 119 7.47 -10.23 10.27
CA THR A 119 7.63 -11.44 11.08
C THR A 119 7.84 -10.97 12.52
N LYS A 120 6.84 -11.13 13.40
CA LYS A 120 7.10 -11.07 14.83
C LYS A 120 8.10 -12.19 15.12
N LEU A 121 9.36 -11.83 15.42
CA LEU A 121 10.22 -12.71 16.21
C LEU A 121 9.50 -12.83 17.56
N ALA A 122 8.99 -14.03 17.82
CA ALA A 122 8.47 -14.43 19.12
C ALA A 122 9.60 -14.39 20.16
#